data_AF-A0A962Y9W4-F1
#
_entry.id   AF-A0A962Y9W4-F1
#
_cell.length_a   1.000
_cell.length_b   1.000
_cell.length_c   1.000
_cell.angle_alpha   90.00
_cell.angle_beta   90.00
_cell.angle_gamma   90.00
#
_symmetry.space_group_name_H-M   'P 1'
#
loop_
_entity.id
_entity.type
_entity.pdbx_description
1 polymer ?
#
loop_
_entity_poly.entity_id
_entity_poly.type
_entity_poly.pdbx_seq_one_letter_code
_entity_poly.pdbx_strand_id
1 'polypeptide(L)'
;GMFLILADSDENALAAAEKTLEESAKVPLIVVKCAASGSKVGAKNYTDMVATTNDAYCPTLPRQADSHLWDEVKCVYEIIVSGPRLEDVRAGMKTGIEAATSMNGVLAIHTANYGGKLGKGKIHLHSLFQD
;
A
#
# COMPACT_ATOMS: atom_id res chain seq x y z
N GLY A 1 -7.49 6.56 -0.66
CA GLY A 1 -6.26 6.31 -1.43
C GLY A 1 -5.48 5.22 -0.74
N MET A 2 -4.53 4.60 -1.45
CA MET A 2 -3.68 3.58 -0.83
C MET A 2 -2.31 3.50 -1.51
N PHE A 3 -1.32 3.03 -0.76
CA PHE A 3 0.00 2.67 -1.24
C PHE A 3 0.52 1.45 -0.47
N LEU A 4 1.53 0.80 -1.02
CA LEU A 4 2.18 -0.36 -0.43
C LEU A 4 3.60 0.03 -0.03
N ILE A 5 4.03 -0.43 1.15
CA ILE A 5 5.41 -0.37 1.62
C ILE A 5 6.01 -1.75 1.37
N LEU A 6 7.05 -1.83 0.53
CA LEU A 6 7.79 -3.05 0.25
C LEU A 6 9.13 -2.96 0.99
N ALA A 7 9.42 -3.92 1.87
CA ALA A 7 10.59 -3.89 2.73
C ALA A 7 11.34 -5.22 2.79
N ASP A 8 12.60 -5.15 3.23
CA ASP A 8 13.57 -6.26 3.26
C ASP A 8 13.44 -7.19 4.47
N SER A 9 12.62 -6.84 5.46
CA SER A 9 12.30 -7.67 6.62
C SER A 9 10.91 -7.36 7.17
N ASP A 10 10.36 -8.27 7.98
CA ASP A 10 9.08 -8.06 8.67
C ASP A 10 9.17 -6.90 9.67
N GLU A 11 10.28 -6.80 10.40
CA GLU A 11 10.54 -5.76 11.39
C GLU A 11 10.63 -4.37 10.75
N ASN A 12 11.37 -4.24 9.65
CA ASN A 12 11.50 -2.98 8.93
C ASN A 12 10.18 -2.56 8.29
N ALA A 13 9.42 -3.51 7.74
CA ALA A 13 8.10 -3.23 7.17
C ALA A 13 7.10 -2.74 8.23
N LEU A 14 7.06 -3.40 9.39
CA LEU A 14 6.19 -3.01 10.49
C LEU A 14 6.59 -1.63 11.04
N ALA A 15 7.88 -1.40 11.29
CA ALA A 15 8.36 -0.10 11.78
C ALA A 15 8.03 1.03 10.80
N ALA A 16 8.17 0.79 9.49
CA ALA A 16 7.79 1.77 8.47
C ALA A 16 6.28 2.02 8.42
N ALA A 17 5.46 0.97 8.56
CA ALA A 17 4.01 1.09 8.63
C ALA A 17 3.57 1.87 9.88
N GLU A 18 4.12 1.58 11.06
CA GLU A 18 3.83 2.30 12.30
C GLU A 18 4.23 3.77 12.20
N LYS A 19 5.42 4.07 11.67
CA LYS A 19 5.85 5.46 11.46
C LYS A 19 4.93 6.20 10.49
N THR A 20 4.48 5.51 9.44
CA THR A 20 3.51 6.04 8.48
C THR A 20 2.18 6.39 9.15
N LEU A 21 1.67 5.51 10.00
CA LEU A 21 0.43 5.75 10.76
C LEU A 21 0.57 6.96 11.68
N GLU A 22 1.69 7.04 12.42
CA GLU A 22 1.98 8.14 13.34
C GLU A 22 1.99 9.50 12.61
N GLU A 23 2.73 9.62 11.51
CA GLU A 23 2.87 10.89 10.80
C GLU A 23 1.60 11.25 10.02
N SER A 24 0.97 10.28 9.35
CA SER A 24 -0.25 10.54 8.59
C SER A 24 -1.42 10.93 9.49
N ALA A 25 -1.49 10.39 10.71
CA ALA A 25 -2.55 10.74 11.67
C ALA A 25 -2.52 12.22 12.11
N LYS A 26 -1.42 12.94 11.87
CA LYS A 26 -1.29 14.38 12.14
C LYS A 26 -1.95 15.24 11.06
N VAL A 27 -2.24 14.67 9.88
CA VAL A 27 -2.92 15.38 8.79
C VAL A 27 -4.42 15.50 9.14
N PRO A 28 -5.00 16.72 9.15
CA PRO A 28 -6.40 16.91 9.48
C PRO A 28 -7.35 16.19 8.50
N LEU A 29 -8.53 15.83 9.00
CA LEU A 29 -9.65 15.31 8.21
C LEU A 29 -9.41 13.97 7.52
N ILE A 30 -8.34 13.25 7.87
CA ILE A 30 -8.11 11.90 7.37
C ILE A 30 -8.17 10.84 8.46
N VAL A 31 -8.41 9.60 8.02
CA VAL A 31 -8.22 8.37 8.80
C VAL A 31 -7.24 7.52 8.03
N VAL A 32 -6.17 7.10 8.71
CA VAL A 32 -5.15 6.20 8.17
C VAL A 32 -5.24 4.84 8.86
N LYS A 33 -5.09 3.75 8.10
CA LYS A 33 -5.03 2.38 8.60
C LYS A 33 -3.97 1.60 7.84
N CYS A 34 -3.37 0.61 8.49
CA CYS A 34 -2.53 -0.38 7.83
C CYS A 34 -3.28 -1.71 7.68
N ALA A 35 -2.93 -2.48 6.66
CA ALA A 35 -3.40 -3.85 6.47
C ALA A 35 -2.20 -4.77 6.20
N ALA A 36 -2.16 -5.90 6.92
CA ALA A 36 -1.20 -6.99 6.69
C ALA A 36 -1.73 -8.03 5.68
N SER A 37 -2.97 -7.87 5.23
CA SER A 37 -3.70 -8.86 4.41
C SER A 37 -4.28 -8.21 3.15
N GLY A 38 -3.39 -7.73 2.27
CA GLY A 38 -3.80 -7.12 0.99
C GLY A 38 -4.65 -8.07 0.15
N SER A 39 -5.66 -7.52 -0.53
CA SER A 39 -6.65 -8.31 -1.28
C SER A 39 -6.73 -7.94 -2.76
N LYS A 40 -7.09 -8.93 -3.59
CA LYS A 40 -7.50 -8.76 -4.98
C LYS A 40 -8.98 -9.12 -5.12
N VAL A 41 -9.62 -8.58 -6.17
CA VAL A 41 -11.01 -8.91 -6.51
C VAL A 41 -11.09 -10.34 -7.05
N GLY A 42 -12.10 -11.09 -6.60
CA GLY A 42 -12.33 -12.46 -7.03
C GLY A 42 -11.32 -13.45 -6.47
N ALA A 43 -11.22 -14.60 -7.12
CA ALA A 43 -10.27 -15.66 -6.81
C ALA A 43 -9.82 -16.39 -8.08
N LYS A 44 -8.62 -17.00 -8.03
CA LYS A 44 -8.13 -17.88 -9.11
C LYS A 44 -8.78 -19.27 -9.06
N ASN A 45 -8.93 -19.83 -7.85
CA ASN A 45 -9.30 -21.24 -7.64
C ASN A 45 -10.62 -21.44 -6.88
N TYR A 46 -11.30 -20.37 -6.47
CA TYR A 46 -12.55 -20.42 -5.72
C TYR A 46 -13.66 -19.71 -6.50
N THR A 47 -14.85 -20.32 -6.58
CA THR A 47 -15.91 -19.85 -7.48
C THR A 47 -16.71 -18.66 -6.95
N ASP A 48 -16.90 -18.57 -5.62
CA ASP A 48 -17.85 -17.62 -5.01
C ASP A 48 -17.19 -16.59 -4.09
N MET A 49 -15.88 -16.41 -4.18
CA MET A 49 -15.13 -15.48 -3.34
C MET A 49 -15.10 -14.08 -3.95
N VAL A 50 -15.65 -13.09 -3.24
CA VAL A 50 -15.64 -11.67 -3.65
C VAL A 50 -14.22 -11.08 -3.63
N ALA A 51 -13.41 -11.49 -2.66
CA ALA A 51 -12.02 -11.08 -2.53
C ALA A 51 -11.16 -12.21 -1.98
N THR A 52 -9.91 -12.27 -2.43
CA THR A 52 -8.90 -13.20 -1.92
C THR A 52 -7.57 -12.49 -1.74
N THR A 53 -6.58 -13.16 -1.13
CA THR A 53 -5.23 -12.62 -0.98
C THR A 53 -4.68 -12.12 -2.31
N ASN A 54 -3.97 -10.99 -2.29
CA ASN A 54 -3.26 -10.48 -3.46
C ASN A 54 -1.90 -11.17 -3.58
N ASP A 55 -1.92 -12.36 -4.16
CA ASP A 55 -0.76 -13.25 -4.34
C ASP A 55 0.39 -12.63 -5.13
N ALA A 56 0.12 -11.65 -6.01
CA ALA A 56 1.17 -10.89 -6.70
C ALA A 56 2.09 -10.14 -5.74
N TYR A 57 1.63 -9.84 -4.51
CA TYR A 57 2.37 -9.14 -3.46
C TYR A 57 2.58 -10.01 -2.20
N CYS A 58 2.52 -11.34 -2.31
CA CYS A 58 2.81 -12.24 -1.19
C CYS A 58 4.26 -12.75 -1.25
N PRO A 59 5.18 -12.26 -0.39
CA PRO A 59 6.61 -12.61 -0.45
C PRO A 59 6.91 -14.07 -0.07
N THR A 60 5.99 -14.73 0.66
CA THR A 60 6.15 -16.13 1.10
C THR A 60 5.64 -17.15 0.10
N LEU A 61 4.88 -16.72 -0.92
CA LEU A 61 4.45 -17.62 -1.98
C LEU A 61 5.58 -17.82 -3.00
N PRO A 62 5.71 -19.02 -3.61
CA PRO A 62 6.63 -19.21 -4.71
C PRO A 62 6.38 -18.16 -5.80
N ARG A 63 7.45 -17.55 -6.33
CA ARG A 63 7.31 -16.49 -7.34
C ARG A 63 6.53 -17.03 -8.54
N GLN A 64 5.34 -16.50 -8.73
CA GLN A 64 4.51 -16.74 -9.90
C GLN A 64 4.92 -15.77 -11.01
N ALA A 65 4.59 -16.09 -12.27
CA ALA A 65 4.92 -15.25 -13.42
C ALA A 65 4.31 -13.84 -13.33
N ASP A 66 3.23 -13.69 -12.56
CA ASP A 66 2.53 -12.43 -12.30
C ASP A 66 2.87 -11.80 -10.94
N SER A 67 3.93 -12.27 -10.26
CA SER A 67 4.42 -11.61 -9.05
C SER A 67 5.00 -10.23 -9.37
N HIS A 68 4.68 -9.27 -8.51
CA HIS A 68 5.21 -7.90 -8.59
C HIS A 68 6.38 -7.67 -7.62
N LEU A 69 6.86 -8.72 -6.95
CA LEU A 69 7.93 -8.63 -5.95
C LEU A 69 9.25 -9.18 -6.51
N TRP A 70 10.36 -8.51 -6.22
CA TRP A 70 11.74 -8.99 -6.42
C TRP A 70 12.27 -9.67 -5.15
N ASP A 71 13.43 -10.35 -5.23
CA ASP A 71 13.87 -11.33 -4.21
C ASP A 71 14.15 -10.69 -2.84
N GLU A 72 14.54 -9.43 -2.84
CA GLU A 72 14.88 -8.65 -1.67
C GLU A 72 13.65 -8.26 -0.86
N VAL A 73 12.45 -8.25 -1.45
CA VAL A 73 11.21 -7.91 -0.72
C VAL A 73 10.77 -9.10 0.12
N LYS A 74 10.77 -8.92 1.44
CA LYS A 74 10.38 -9.96 2.41
C LYS A 74 9.04 -9.70 3.08
N CYS A 75 8.61 -8.44 3.13
CA CYS A 75 7.35 -8.08 3.75
C CYS A 75 6.69 -6.90 3.03
N VAL A 76 5.35 -6.90 3.01
CA VAL A 76 4.54 -5.86 2.38
C VAL A 76 3.42 -5.43 3.32
N TYR A 77 3.36 -4.14 3.63
CA TYR A 77 2.22 -3.53 4.30
C TYR A 77 1.44 -2.63 3.34
N GLU A 78 0.13 -2.71 3.43
CA GLU A 78 -0.78 -1.80 2.74
C GLU A 78 -1.18 -0.65 3.66
N ILE A 79 -1.09 0.58 3.18
CA ILE A 79 -1.54 1.78 3.89
C ILE A 79 -2.76 2.35 3.19
N ILE A 80 -3.85 2.51 3.93
CA ILE A 80 -5.14 2.99 3.46
C ILE A 80 -5.41 4.34 4.09
N VAL A 81 -5.63 5.35 3.24
CA VAL A 81 -5.92 6.73 3.65
C VAL A 81 -7.33 7.10 3.18
N SER A 82 -8.20 7.46 4.10
CA SER A 82 -9.57 7.91 3.83
C SER A 82 -9.78 9.33 4.31
N GLY A 83 -10.56 10.13 3.60
CA GLY A 83 -10.87 11.51 3.93
C GLY A 83 -12.08 12.00 3.13
N PRO A 84 -12.70 13.13 3.53
CA PRO A 84 -13.91 13.63 2.90
C PRO A 84 -13.65 14.21 1.51
N ARG A 85 -12.41 14.65 1.22
CA ARG A 85 -12.03 15.28 -0.05
C ARG A 85 -10.74 14.68 -0.58
N LEU A 86 -10.52 14.80 -1.89
CA LEU A 86 -9.39 14.17 -2.57
C LEU A 86 -8.06 14.79 -2.13
N GLU A 87 -8.04 16.10 -1.93
CA GLU A 87 -6.89 16.84 -1.43
C GLU A 87 -6.45 16.38 -0.05
N ASP A 88 -7.39 16.08 0.85
CA ASP A 88 -7.09 15.57 2.21
C ASP A 88 -6.39 14.20 2.09
N VAL A 89 -6.96 13.31 1.27
CA VAL A 89 -6.38 11.98 1.02
C VAL A 89 -5.00 12.08 0.38
N ARG A 90 -4.79 13.00 -0.57
CA ARG A 90 -3.50 13.23 -1.23
C ARG A 90 -2.45 13.74 -0.23
N ALA A 91 -2.82 14.68 0.63
CA ALA A 91 -1.94 15.18 1.69
C ALA A 91 -1.53 14.04 2.63
N GLY A 92 -2.49 13.24 3.10
CA GLY A 92 -2.23 12.07 3.93
C GLY A 92 -1.32 11.03 3.27
N MET A 93 -1.56 10.72 1.99
CA MET A 93 -0.70 9.80 1.24
C MET A 93 0.72 10.36 1.07
N LYS A 94 0.88 11.66 0.77
CA LYS A 94 2.19 12.30 0.63
C LYS A 94 2.98 12.20 1.95
N THR A 95 2.40 12.67 3.05
CA THR A 95 3.01 12.62 4.39
C THR A 95 3.39 11.19 4.78
N GLY A 96 2.48 10.23 4.56
CA GLY A 96 2.73 8.84 4.89
C GLY A 96 3.84 8.21 4.06
N ILE A 97 3.92 8.52 2.77
CA ILE A 97 4.99 8.03 1.90
C ILE A 97 6.35 8.62 2.30
N GLU A 98 6.43 9.92 2.57
CA GLU A 98 7.65 10.57 3.06
C GLU A 98 8.13 9.92 4.36
N ALA A 99 7.20 9.68 5.30
CA ALA A 99 7.48 9.00 6.56
C ALA A 99 8.01 7.57 6.35
N ALA A 100 7.34 6.76 5.51
CA ALA A 100 7.78 5.41 5.19
C ALA A 100 9.20 5.41 4.59
N THR A 101 9.46 6.27 3.59
CA THR A 101 10.75 6.33 2.90
C THR A 101 11.91 6.85 3.75
N SER A 102 11.63 7.43 4.92
CA SER A 102 12.66 7.83 5.88
C SER A 102 13.16 6.65 6.75
N MET A 103 12.49 5.51 6.69
CA MET A 103 12.78 4.33 7.50
C MET A 103 13.74 3.39 6.77
N ASN A 104 14.62 2.73 7.54
CA ASN A 104 15.55 1.74 7.02
C ASN A 104 14.81 0.50 6.48
N GLY A 105 15.39 -0.15 5.48
CA GLY A 105 14.86 -1.40 4.92
C GLY A 105 13.65 -1.24 4.01
N VAL A 106 13.11 -0.03 3.85
CA VAL A 106 12.09 0.26 2.83
C VAL A 106 12.76 0.27 1.45
N LEU A 107 12.41 -0.70 0.62
CA LEU A 107 12.98 -0.89 -0.72
C LEU A 107 12.23 -0.10 -1.78
N ALA A 108 10.90 -0.01 -1.64
CA ALA A 108 10.07 0.74 -2.56
C ALA A 108 8.71 1.09 -1.98
N ILE A 109 8.08 2.08 -2.63
CA ILE A 109 6.68 2.40 -2.48
C ILE A 109 5.97 2.03 -3.77
N HIS A 110 4.90 1.25 -3.64
CA HIS A 110 4.09 0.84 -4.78
C HIS A 110 2.61 1.18 -4.55
N THR A 111 1.76 0.86 -5.51
CA THR A 111 0.29 0.90 -5.34
C THR A 111 -0.34 -0.33 -5.98
N ALA A 112 -1.31 -0.94 -5.32
CA ALA A 112 -2.21 -1.89 -5.96
C ALA A 112 -3.45 -1.13 -6.46
N ASN A 113 -3.86 -1.38 -7.69
CA ASN A 113 -5.06 -0.79 -8.26
C ASN A 113 -5.86 -1.83 -9.04
N TYR A 114 -7.15 -1.55 -9.25
CA TYR A 114 -8.06 -2.47 -9.92
C TYR A 114 -8.24 -2.12 -11.40
N GLY A 115 -7.16 -1.74 -12.08
CA GLY A 115 -7.16 -1.35 -13.50
C GLY A 115 -8.02 -0.13 -13.82
N GLY A 116 -8.33 0.70 -12.82
CA GLY A 116 -9.26 1.82 -12.95
C GLY A 116 -10.73 1.44 -13.17
N LYS A 117 -11.12 0.19 -12.90
CA LYS A 117 -12.48 -0.33 -13.17
C LYS A 117 -13.45 -0.24 -11.99
N LEU A 118 -12.95 -0.10 -10.76
CA LEU A 118 -13.79 -0.06 -9.54
C LEU A 118 -13.94 1.36 -8.96
N GLY A 119 -12.83 2.03 -8.69
CA GLY A 119 -12.82 3.35 -8.06
C GLY A 119 -13.01 4.49 -9.06
N LYS A 120 -13.75 5.53 -8.67
CA LYS A 120 -13.90 6.76 -9.48
C LYS A 120 -12.66 7.67 -9.42
N GLY A 121 -11.97 7.67 -8.29
CA GLY A 121 -10.76 8.47 -8.08
C GLY A 121 -9.49 7.75 -8.52
N LYS A 122 -8.56 8.47 -9.15
CA LYS A 122 -7.22 8.01 -9.48
C LYS A 122 -6.20 8.93 -8.82
N ILE A 123 -5.30 8.36 -8.02
CA ILE A 123 -4.18 9.08 -7.41
C ILE A 123 -2.91 8.44 -7.95
N HIS A 124 -2.24 9.14 -8.87
CA HIS A 124 -0.91 8.73 -9.35
C HIS A 124 0.14 9.14 -8.32
N LEU A 125 0.96 8.19 -7.85
CA LEU A 125 1.92 8.46 -6.78
C LEU A 125 2.89 9.60 -7.13
N HIS A 126 3.40 9.65 -8.37
CA HIS A 126 4.29 10.72 -8.81
C HIS A 126 3.64 12.10 -8.72
N SER A 127 2.32 12.22 -8.95
CA SER A 127 1.61 13.51 -8.84
C SER A 127 1.55 14.05 -7.41
N LEU A 128 1.86 13.24 -6.38
CA LEU A 128 1.92 13.70 -4.99
C LEU A 128 3.17 14.54 -4.70
N PHE A 129 4.17 14.45 -5.59
CA PHE A 129 5.50 15.06 -5.43
C PHE A 129 5.86 16.00 -6.58
N GLN A 130 4.89 16.34 -7.42
CA GLN A 130 5.02 17.33 -8.47
C GLN A 130 4.28 18.59 -8.03
N ASP A 131 4.89 19.75 -8.27
CA ASP A 131 4.30 21.08 -8.02
C ASP A 131 3.18 21.41 -9.03
#